data_AF-A0A498FE76-F1
#
_entry.id   AF-A0A498FE76-F1
#
_cell.length_a   1.000
_cell.length_b   1.000
_cell.length_c   1.000
_cell.angle_alpha   90.00
_cell.angle_beta   90.00
_cell.angle_gamma   90.00
#
_symmetry.space_group_name_H-M   'P 1'
#
loop_
_entity.id
_entity.type
_entity.pdbx_description
1 polymer ?
#
loop_
_entity_poly.entity_id
_entity_poly.type
_entity_poly.pdbx_seq_one_letter_code
_entity_poly.pdbx_strand_id
1 'polypeptide(L)'
;MAKHFTAEFKLEAAKLVVDHGYTYVKAAEAVNVSLSAITRWVNKLRLERQGKTPAGLPLTPEQLELREMKKKVQRLEMENEAA
;
A
#
# COMPACT_ATOMS: atom_id res chain seq x y z
N MET A 1 -10.20 0.54 19.07
CA MET A 1 -9.19 1.51 18.57
C MET A 1 -8.44 0.84 17.43
N ALA A 2 -8.49 1.37 16.21
CA ALA A 2 -7.73 0.81 15.10
C ALA A 2 -6.25 1.14 15.27
N LYS A 3 -5.36 0.14 15.30
CA LYS A 3 -3.91 0.40 15.21
C LYS A 3 -3.63 0.96 13.81
N HIS A 4 -3.13 2.20 13.75
CA HIS A 4 -2.73 2.83 12.51
C HIS A 4 -1.25 2.52 12.24
N PHE A 5 -0.99 1.79 11.15
CA PHE A 5 0.36 1.53 10.66
C PHE A 5 0.65 2.42 9.44
N THR A 6 1.89 2.90 9.33
CA THR A 6 2.35 3.69 8.18
C THR A 6 2.39 2.82 6.91
N ALA A 7 2.49 3.45 5.72
CA ALA A 7 2.58 2.71 4.47
C ALA A 7 3.87 1.90 4.39
N GLU A 8 4.97 2.47 4.87
CA GLU A 8 6.31 1.86 4.93
C GLU A 8 6.29 0.61 5.80
N PHE A 9 5.72 0.69 7.00
CA PHE A 9 5.62 -0.47 7.89
C PHE A 9 4.85 -1.62 7.24
N LYS A 10 3.71 -1.30 6.62
CA LYS A 10 2.87 -2.30 5.92
C LYS A 10 3.60 -2.92 4.73
N LEU A 11 4.36 -2.12 4.00
CA LEU A 11 5.17 -2.55 2.87
C LEU A 11 6.26 -3.54 3.33
N GLU A 12 7.05 -3.17 4.33
CA GLU A 12 8.11 -4.04 4.86
C GLU A 12 7.55 -5.36 5.42
N ALA A 13 6.43 -5.30 6.15
CA ALA A 13 5.75 -6.50 6.64
C ALA A 13 5.26 -7.41 5.49
N ALA A 14 4.80 -6.85 4.38
CA ALA A 14 4.38 -7.61 3.20
C ALA A 14 5.59 -8.21 2.44
N LYS A 15 6.72 -7.50 2.37
CA LYS A 15 7.96 -8.00 1.74
C LYS A 15 8.51 -9.24 2.45
N LEU A 16 8.31 -9.40 3.75
CA LEU A 16 8.67 -10.64 4.47
C LEU A 16 8.09 -11.89 3.78
N VAL A 17 6.84 -11.82 3.32
CA VAL A 17 6.17 -12.93 2.62
C VAL A 17 6.56 -12.98 1.15
N VAL A 18 6.54 -11.84 0.45
CA VAL A 18 6.69 -11.82 -1.02
C VAL A 18 8.15 -11.99 -1.45
N ASP A 19 9.09 -11.39 -0.71
CA ASP A 19 10.50 -11.33 -1.09
C ASP A 19 11.37 -12.25 -0.24
N HIS A 20 11.08 -12.37 1.05
CA HIS A 20 11.89 -13.16 1.99
C HIS A 20 11.35 -14.58 2.24
N GLY A 21 10.24 -14.97 1.60
CA GLY A 21 9.71 -16.33 1.65
C GLY A 21 9.11 -16.74 3.00
N TYR A 22 8.76 -15.79 3.87
CA TYR A 22 8.08 -16.11 5.13
C TYR A 22 6.67 -16.65 4.85
N THR A 23 6.21 -17.57 5.68
CA THR A 23 4.78 -17.88 5.75
C THR A 23 4.03 -16.67 6.31
N TYR A 24 2.75 -16.54 5.96
CA TYR A 24 1.91 -15.45 6.49
C TYR A 24 1.89 -15.42 8.02
N VAL A 25 1.90 -16.59 8.67
CA VAL A 25 1.93 -16.72 10.14
C VAL A 25 3.26 -16.22 10.70
N LYS A 26 4.38 -16.68 10.14
CA LYS A 26 5.72 -16.25 10.59
C LYS A 26 5.92 -14.74 10.41
N ALA A 27 5.41 -14.17 9.33
CA ALA A 27 5.46 -12.72 9.11
C ALA A 27 4.60 -11.97 10.15
N ALA A 28 3.40 -12.47 10.45
CA ALA A 28 2.50 -11.87 11.45
C ALA A 28 3.13 -11.86 12.85
N GLU A 29 3.76 -12.97 13.24
CA GLU A 29 4.50 -13.11 14.50
C GLU A 29 5.72 -12.19 14.54
N ALA A 30 6.53 -12.16 13.47
CA ALA A 30 7.75 -11.38 13.40
C ALA A 30 7.55 -9.87 13.60
N VAL A 31 6.42 -9.33 13.13
CA VAL A 31 6.10 -7.90 13.28
C VAL A 31 4.96 -7.62 14.26
N ASN A 32 4.52 -8.63 15.02
CA ASN A 32 3.45 -8.54 16.01
C ASN A 32 2.15 -7.89 15.50
N VAL A 33 1.63 -8.41 14.38
CA VAL A 33 0.35 -7.99 13.79
C VAL A 33 -0.56 -9.18 13.53
N SER A 34 -1.84 -8.93 13.27
CA SER A 34 -2.76 -10.01 12.94
C SER A 34 -2.48 -10.62 11.57
N LEU A 35 -2.72 -11.93 11.44
CA LEU A 35 -2.63 -12.65 10.16
C LEU A 35 -3.46 -11.97 9.06
N SER A 36 -4.66 -11.52 9.40
CA SER A 36 -5.56 -10.81 8.49
C SER A 36 -4.97 -9.51 7.95
N ALA A 37 -4.16 -8.80 8.75
CA ALA A 37 -3.46 -7.60 8.30
C ALA A 37 -2.37 -7.95 7.28
N ILE A 38 -1.53 -8.95 7.57
CA ILE A 38 -0.50 -9.45 6.62
C ILE A 38 -1.15 -9.87 5.31
N THR A 39 -2.22 -10.67 5.34
CA THR A 39 -2.91 -11.13 4.14
C THR A 39 -3.36 -9.96 3.26
N ARG A 40 -3.95 -8.92 3.86
CA ARG A 40 -4.38 -7.72 3.12
C ARG A 40 -3.20 -6.97 2.52
N TRP A 41 -2.11 -6.78 3.25
CA TRP A 41 -0.95 -6.03 2.76
C TRP A 41 -0.18 -6.80 1.68
N VAL A 42 -0.04 -8.12 1.79
CA VAL A 42 0.56 -8.97 0.77
C VAL A 42 -0.25 -8.96 -0.52
N ASN A 43 -1.58 -9.13 -0.42
CA ASN A 43 -2.45 -9.07 -1.60
C ASN A 43 -2.37 -7.70 -2.28
N LYS A 44 -2.31 -6.63 -1.49
CA LYS A 44 -2.13 -5.28 -1.99
C LYS A 44 -0.78 -5.14 -2.73
N LEU A 45 0.34 -5.48 -2.09
CA LEU A 45 1.67 -5.43 -2.71
C LEU A 45 1.76 -6.23 -4.02
N ARG A 46 1.15 -7.42 -4.08
CA ARG A 46 1.10 -8.23 -5.31
C ARG A 46 0.33 -7.54 -6.44
N LEU A 47 -0.77 -6.86 -6.14
CA LEU A 47 -1.51 -6.07 -7.14
C LEU A 47 -0.68 -4.88 -7.62
N GLU A 48 -0.04 -4.15 -6.69
CA GLU A 48 0.79 -2.99 -7.05
C GLU A 48 1.94 -3.39 -7.98
N ARG A 49 2.60 -4.53 -7.72
CA ARG A 49 3.65 -5.08 -8.60
C ARG A 49 3.17 -5.56 -9.96
N GLN A 50 1.87 -5.83 -10.11
CA GLN A 50 1.25 -6.11 -11.40
C GLN A 50 0.84 -4.83 -12.13
N GLY A 51 1.23 -3.65 -11.64
CA GLY A 51 0.82 -2.36 -12.19
C GLY A 51 -0.66 -2.03 -11.92
N LYS A 52 -1.35 -2.81 -11.09
CA LYS A 52 -2.75 -2.54 -10.73
C LYS A 52 -2.77 -1.55 -9.58
N THR A 53 -3.74 -0.63 -9.58
CA THR A 53 -3.97 0.29 -8.46
C THR A 53 -5.04 -0.30 -7.53
N PRO A 54 -4.67 -0.98 -6.43
CA PRO A 54 -5.61 -1.50 -5.45
C PRO A 54 -6.38 -0.37 -4.74
N ALA A 55 -7.60 -0.66 -4.32
CA ALA A 55 -8.41 0.28 -3.54
C ALA A 55 -7.71 0.72 -2.24
N GLY A 56 -7.96 1.96 -1.82
CA GLY A 56 -7.39 2.56 -0.60
C GLY A 56 -5.95 3.10 -0.77
N LEU A 57 -5.33 3.52 0.34
CA LEU A 57 -3.99 4.12 0.35
C LEU A 57 -2.92 3.13 -0.13
N PRO A 58 -2.15 3.45 -1.20
CA PRO A 58 -1.09 2.60 -1.72
C PRO A 58 -0.02 2.24 -0.67
N LEU A 59 0.68 1.13 -0.88
CA LEU A 59 1.81 0.71 -0.03
C LEU A 59 3.15 1.15 -0.59
N THR A 60 3.31 1.09 -1.91
CA THR A 60 4.55 1.47 -2.59
C THR A 60 4.67 3.00 -2.74
N PRO A 61 5.87 3.56 -2.57
CA PRO A 61 6.12 4.99 -2.78
C PRO A 61 5.72 5.45 -4.19
N GLU A 62 6.04 4.64 -5.21
CA GLU A 62 5.69 4.92 -6.61
C GLU A 62 4.18 5.11 -6.81
N GLN A 63 3.35 4.24 -6.21
CA GLN A 63 1.90 4.40 -6.30
C GLN A 63 1.36 5.55 -5.43
N LEU A 64 2.04 5.87 -4.33
CA LEU A 64 1.71 7.03 -3.51
C LEU A 64 1.94 8.32 -4.32
N GLU A 65 3.08 8.45 -4.98
CA GLU A 65 3.43 9.57 -5.85
C GLU A 65 2.45 9.67 -7.03
N LEU A 66 2.12 8.56 -7.69
CA LEU A 66 1.14 8.54 -8.77
C LEU A 66 -0.22 9.10 -8.33
N ARG A 67 -0.67 8.75 -7.11
CA ARG A 67 -1.91 9.28 -6.53
C ARG A 67 -1.82 10.77 -6.26
N GLU A 68 -0.70 11.24 -5.70
CA GLU A 68 -0.50 12.68 -5.44
C GLU A 68 -0.45 13.50 -6.73
N MET A 69 0.23 12.99 -7.75
CA MET A 69 0.27 13.61 -9.07
C MET A 69 -1.12 13.66 -9.71
N LYS A 70 -1.89 12.56 -9.69
CA LYS A 70 -3.28 12.55 -10.17
C LYS A 70 -4.16 13.60 -9.49
N LYS A 71 -3.99 13.80 -8.18
CA LYS A 71 -4.71 14.86 -7.44
C LYS A 71 -4.28 16.27 -7.86
N LYS A 72 -2.99 16.49 -8.11
CA LYS A 72 -2.48 17.78 -8.59
C LYS A 72 -3.03 18.09 -9.98
N VAL A 73 -3.03 17.12 -10.89
CA VAL A 73 -3.60 17.27 -12.24
C VAL A 73 -5.09 17.63 -12.15
N GLN A 74 -5.88 16.88 -11.38
CA GLN A 74 -7.31 17.15 -11.22
C GLN A 74 -7.58 18.58 -10.71
N ARG A 75 -6.80 19.05 -9.74
CA ARG A 75 -6.96 20.43 -9.22
C ARG A 75 -6.65 21.47 -10.29
N LEU A 76 -5.57 21.27 -11.06
CA LEU A 76 -5.19 22.19 -12.14
C LEU A 76 -6.23 22.19 -13.28
N GLU A 77 -6.79 21.04 -13.62
CA GLU A 77 -7.86 20.94 -14.62
C GLU A 77 -9.11 21.71 -14.18
N MET A 78 -9.51 21.59 -12.91
CA MET A 78 -10.64 22.36 -12.36
C MET A 78 -10.37 23.87 -12.32
N GLU A 79 -9.14 24.30 -12.03
CA GLU A 79 -8.77 25.73 -12.04
C GLU A 79 -8.78 26.31 -13.46
N ASN A 80 -8.41 25.51 -14.46
CA ASN A 80 -8.39 25.92 -15.88
C ASN A 80 -9.79 25.92 -16.52
N GLU A 81 -10.67 25.00 -16.12
CA GLU A 81 -12.06 24.95 -16.60
C GLU A 81 -12.95 26.04 -15.98
N ALA A 82 -12.54 26.61 -14.84
CA ALA A 82 -13.22 27.70 -14.16
C ALA A 82 -12.74 29.11 -14.58
N ALA A 83 -11.76 29.21 -15.49
CA ALA A 83 -11.17 30.45 -16.01
C ALA A 83 -11.64 30.76 -17.43
#